data_AF-A0AA40PQ78-F1
#
_entry.id   AF-A0AA40PQ78-F1
#
_cell.length_a   1.000
_cell.length_b   1.000
_cell.length_c   1.000
_cell.angle_alpha   90.00
_cell.angle_beta   90.00
_cell.angle_gamma   90.00
#
_symmetry.space_group_name_H-M   'P 1'
#
loop_
_entity.id
_entity.type
_entity.pdbx_description
1 polymer ?
#
loop_
_entity_poly.entity_id
_entity_poly.type
_entity_poly.pdbx_seq_one_letter_code
_entity_poly.pdbx_strand_id
1 'polypeptide(L)' 'MKNKLIQLLDELYECQREKVQELGEELVPHLTSDDVLQPMDFAELEENPAFRFEEGVLSGIGEVRAALRAFFAEG' A
#
# COMPACT_ATOMS: atom_id res chain seq x y z
N MET A 1 7.14 -23.74 -2.65
CA MET A 1 6.96 -22.83 -1.50
C MET A 1 7.11 -21.36 -1.90
N LYS A 2 8.19 -20.97 -2.62
CA LYS A 2 8.39 -19.63 -3.21
C LYS A 2 7.10 -19.00 -3.80
N ASN A 3 6.48 -19.65 -4.77
CA ASN A 3 5.30 -19.09 -5.46
C ASN A 3 4.11 -18.86 -4.53
N LYS A 4 3.89 -19.73 -3.54
CA LYS A 4 2.82 -19.55 -2.55
C LYS A 4 3.10 -18.37 -1.61
N LEU A 5 4.36 -18.14 -1.25
CA LEU A 5 4.76 -16.99 -0.44
C LEU A 5 4.58 -15.68 -1.21
N ILE A 6 5.04 -15.63 -2.46
CA ILE A 6 4.87 -14.45 -3.32
C ILE A 6 3.39 -14.14 -3.51
N GLN A 7 2.57 -15.16 -3.79
CA GLN A 7 1.13 -15.00 -3.95
C GLN A 7 0.47 -14.46 -2.66
N LEU A 8 0.76 -15.06 -1.49
CA LEU A 8 0.22 -14.59 -0.21
C LEU A 8 0.61 -13.13 0.08
N LEU A 9 1.84 -12.75 -0.26
CA LEU A 9 2.32 -11.40 -0.05
C LEU A 9 1.73 -10.40 -1.04
N ASP A 10 1.48 -10.81 -2.28
CA ASP A 10 0.74 -10.02 -3.25
C ASP A 10 -0.71 -9.82 -2.77
N GLU A 11 -1.40 -10.88 -2.33
CA GLU A 11 -2.74 -10.79 -1.74
C GLU A 11 -2.79 -9.85 -0.53
N LEU A 12 -1.81 -9.95 0.39
CA LEU A 12 -1.70 -9.05 1.55
C LEU A 12 -1.56 -7.59 1.13
N TYR A 13 -0.77 -7.31 0.10
CA TYR A 13 -0.57 -5.96 -0.40
C TYR A 13 -1.83 -5.39 -1.04
N GLU A 14 -2.53 -6.19 -1.85
CA GLU A 14 -3.78 -5.74 -2.48
C GLU A 14 -4.84 -5.42 -1.42
N CYS A 15 -5.01 -6.26 -0.40
CA CYS A 15 -5.92 -5.97 0.71
C CYS A 15 -5.55 -4.68 1.47
N GLN A 16 -4.26 -4.47 1.74
CA GLN A 16 -3.83 -3.23 2.39
C GLN A 16 -4.04 -2.01 1.46
N ARG A 17 -3.82 -2.15 0.16
CA ARG A 17 -4.03 -1.07 -0.81
C ARG A 17 -5.50 -0.67 -0.90
N GLU A 18 -6.40 -1.65 -0.94
CA GLU A 18 -7.85 -1.42 -0.90
C GLU A 18 -8.25 -0.66 0.37
N LYS A 19 -7.73 -1.05 1.54
CA LYS A 19 -8.00 -0.34 2.79
C LYS A 19 -7.52 1.12 2.78
N VAL A 20 -6.34 1.39 2.23
CA VAL A 20 -5.84 2.77 2.08
C VAL A 20 -6.71 3.57 1.10
N GLN A 21 -7.16 2.95 0.00
CA GLN A 21 -8.07 3.57 -0.96
C GLN A 21 -9.41 3.93 -0.32
N GLU A 22 -10.05 2.98 0.38
CA GLU A 22 -11.33 3.20 1.06
C GLU A 22 -11.22 4.36 2.07
N LEU A 23 -10.16 4.36 2.89
CA LEU A 23 -9.92 5.44 3.85
C LEU A 23 -9.62 6.78 3.16
N GLY A 24 -8.93 6.76 2.03
CA GLY A 24 -8.68 7.95 1.23
C GLY A 24 -9.95 8.54 0.63
N GLU A 25 -10.83 7.69 0.09
CA GLU A 25 -12.14 8.09 -0.47
C GLU A 25 -13.11 8.61 0.60
N GLU A 26 -13.01 8.11 1.84
CA GLU A 26 -13.76 8.64 2.99
C GLU A 26 -13.33 10.08 3.36
N LEU A 27 -12.05 10.42 3.16
CA LEU A 27 -11.50 11.74 3.50
C LEU A 27 -11.62 12.73 2.34
N VAL A 28 -11.37 12.29 1.12
CA VAL A 28 -11.38 13.09 -0.10
C VAL A 28 -12.35 12.44 -1.10
N PRO A 29 -13.53 13.05 -1.34
CA PRO A 29 -14.47 12.53 -2.31
C PRO A 29 -13.85 12.47 -3.72
N HIS A 30 -14.08 11.38 -4.44
CA HIS A 30 -13.55 11.13 -5.78
C HIS A 30 -12.03 10.97 -5.87
N LEU A 31 -11.35 10.67 -4.75
CA LEU A 31 -9.93 10.34 -4.76
C LEU A 31 -9.65 9.15 -5.68
N THR A 32 -8.73 9.31 -6.63
CA THR A 32 -8.34 8.22 -7.53
C THR A 32 -7.24 7.37 -6.91
N SER A 33 -7.02 6.17 -7.48
CA SER A 33 -5.93 5.31 -7.04
C SER A 33 -4.54 5.89 -7.29
N ASP A 34 -4.40 6.79 -8.27
CA ASP A 34 -3.15 7.50 -8.51
C ASP A 34 -2.94 8.59 -7.45
N ASP A 35 -4.01 9.26 -7.01
CA ASP A 35 -3.97 10.30 -5.97
C ASP A 35 -3.57 9.71 -4.60
N VAL A 36 -4.02 8.48 -4.28
CA VAL A 36 -3.61 7.76 -3.07
C VAL A 36 -2.10 7.55 -3.00
N LEU A 37 -1.42 7.46 -4.14
CA LEU A 37 0.03 7.35 -4.21
C LEU A 37 0.75 8.68 -3.99
N GLN A 38 0.03 9.80 -4.03
CA GLN A 38 0.53 11.16 -3.83
C GLN A 38 -0.22 11.87 -2.68
N PRO A 39 -0.25 11.30 -1.46
CA PRO A 39 -1.09 11.82 -0.37
C PRO A 39 -0.68 13.21 0.13
N MET A 40 0.52 13.67 -0.24
CA MET A 40 1.02 15.02 0.08
C MET A 40 0.31 16.12 -0.73
N ASP A 41 -0.40 15.77 -1.81
CA ASP A 41 -1.16 16.73 -2.61
C ASP A 41 -2.52 17.08 -1.98
N PHE A 42 -2.92 16.35 -0.91
CA PHE A 42 -4.19 16.49 -0.22
C PHE A 42 -3.94 16.68 1.29
N ALA A 43 -4.20 17.87 1.81
CA ALA A 43 -4.00 18.18 3.23
C ALA A 43 -4.82 17.23 4.14
N GLU A 44 -6.01 16.83 3.68
CA GLU A 44 -6.89 15.89 4.37
C GLU A 44 -6.27 14.50 4.56
N LEU A 45 -5.38 14.09 3.65
CA LEU A 45 -4.66 12.81 3.73
C LEU A 45 -3.35 12.95 4.49
N GLU A 46 -2.61 14.04 4.23
CA GLU A 46 -1.33 14.31 4.89
C GLU A 46 -1.49 14.48 6.40
N GLU A 47 -2.51 15.23 6.83
CA GLU A 47 -2.75 15.55 8.23
C GLU A 47 -3.53 14.45 8.99
N ASN A 48 -4.07 13.44 8.29
CA ASN A 48 -4.84 12.37 8.94
C ASN A 48 -3.93 11.24 9.43
N PRO A 49 -3.77 11.05 10.76
CA PRO A 49 -2.84 10.07 11.30
C PRO A 49 -3.22 8.62 10.98
N ALA A 50 -4.52 8.32 10.84
CA ALA A 50 -4.98 6.99 10.49
C ALA A 50 -4.61 6.65 9.05
N PHE A 51 -4.82 7.60 8.13
CA PHE A 51 -4.43 7.43 6.73
C PHE A 51 -2.91 7.24 6.59
N ARG A 52 -2.11 8.12 7.23
CA ARG A 52 -0.65 8.02 7.21
C ARG A 52 -0.13 6.71 7.79
N PHE A 53 -0.79 6.18 8.83
CA PHE A 53 -0.43 4.88 9.40
C PHE A 53 -0.65 3.74 8.40
N GLU A 54 -1.85 3.67 7.80
CA GLU A 54 -2.18 2.61 6.84
C GLU A 54 -1.35 2.69 5.56
N GLU A 55 -1.01 3.91 5.10
CA GLU A 55 -0.06 4.14 4.01
C GLU A 55 1.34 3.63 4.35
N GLY A 56 1.83 3.92 5.56
CA GLY A 56 3.11 3.39 6.03
C GLY A 56 3.14 1.86 6.09
N VAL A 57 2.05 1.22 6.50
CA VAL A 57 1.93 -0.25 6.47
C VAL A 57 1.98 -0.77 5.03
N LEU A 58 1.26 -0.14 4.09
CA LEU A 58 1.29 -0.51 2.68
C LEU A 58 2.71 -0.42 2.11
N SER A 59 3.42 0.67 2.42
CA SER A 59 4.81 0.89 2.02
C SER A 59 5.72 -0.21 2.56
N GLY A 60 5.62 -0.55 3.85
CA GLY A 60 6.40 -1.63 4.45
C GLY A 60 6.14 -3.01 3.82
N ILE A 61 4.89 -3.32 3.48
CA ILE A 61 4.56 -4.55 2.73
C ILE A 61 5.21 -4.51 1.34
N GLY A 62 5.18 -3.35 0.67
CA GLY A 62 5.84 -3.11 -0.61
C GLY A 62 7.36 -3.35 -0.57
N GLU A 63 8.04 -2.88 0.48
CA GLU A 63 9.47 -3.13 0.69
C GLU A 63 9.78 -4.62 0.85
N VAL A 64 8.99 -5.34 1.64
CA VAL A 64 9.13 -6.80 1.81
C VAL A 64 8.90 -7.54 0.49
N ARG A 65 7.93 -7.10 -0.33
CA ARG A 65 7.69 -7.63 -1.68
C ARG A 65 8.89 -7.46 -2.57
N ALA A 66 9.47 -6.27 -2.61
CA ALA A 66 10.65 -5.98 -3.40
C ALA A 66 11.85 -6.83 -2.95
N ALA A 67 12.12 -6.88 -1.65
CA ALA A 67 13.21 -7.65 -1.07
C ALA A 67 13.10 -9.15 -1.38
N LEU A 68 11.92 -9.74 -1.20
CA LEU A 68 11.72 -11.17 -1.49
C LEU A 68 11.81 -11.48 -2.99
N ARG A 69 11.30 -10.60 -3.86
CA ARG A 69 11.44 -10.77 -5.32
C ARG A 69 12.92 -10.74 -5.73
N ALA A 70 13.70 -9.81 -5.19
CA ALA A 70 15.14 -9.74 -5.43
C ALA A 70 15.87 -10.99 -4.91
N PHE A 71 15.62 -11.38 -3.66
CA PHE A 71 16.22 -12.57 -3.05
C PHE A 71 15.99 -13.83 -3.88
N PHE A 72 14.80 -13.98 -4.45
CA PHE A 72 14.46 -15.14 -5.27
C PHE A 72 14.82 -15.00 -6.76
N ALA A 73 15.32 -13.85 -7.22
CA ALA A 73 15.83 -13.65 -8.58
C ALA A 73 17.33 -13.99 -8.68
N GLU A 74 18.05 -13.93 -7.56
CA GLU A 74 19.49 -14.22 -7.48
C GLU A 74 19.83 -15.72 -7.36
N GLY A 75 18.81 -16.60 -7.19
CA GLY A 75 18.97 -18.05 -7.07
C GLY A 75 18.08 -18.84 -8.01
#